data_AF-A0A7T7XRX1-F1
#
_entry.id   AF-A0A7T7XRX1-F1
#
_cell.length_a   1.000
_cell.length_b   1.000
_cell.length_c   1.000
_cell.angle_alpha   90.00
_cell.angle_beta   90.00
_cell.angle_gamma   90.00
#
_symmetry.space_group_name_H-M   'P 1'
#
loop_
_entity.id
_entity.type
_entity.pdbx_description
1 polymer ?
#
loop_
_entity_poly.entity_id
_entity_poly.type
_entity_poly.pdbx_seq_one_letter_code
_entity_poly.pdbx_strand_id
1 'polypeptide(L)'
;MNSLCSILAYTIRRSELMSYIKAADVLPREIIDKIQHYVDGEYIYIPRKESNRKTWGENTRSKEFVLRRNEEIYKNYIEGMSARELAGVYFLSQKSVQKIIARQRWEDLSAGENKGGG
;
A
#
# COMPACT_ATOMS: atom_id res chain seq x y z
N MET A 1 -27.76 23.62 2.78
CA MET A 1 -27.19 24.47 3.85
C MET A 1 -26.52 23.52 4.84
N ASN A 2 -25.33 23.05 4.50
CA ASN A 2 -24.05 23.64 4.88
C ASN A 2 -23.82 23.56 6.40
N SER A 3 -23.18 22.47 6.81
CA SER A 3 -22.09 22.48 7.78
C SER A 3 -21.35 21.15 7.62
N LEU A 4 -20.45 21.03 6.64
CA LEU A 4 -19.02 21.23 6.87
C LEU A 4 -18.57 20.58 8.19
N CYS A 5 -18.11 19.32 8.14
CA CYS A 5 -16.88 18.82 8.81
C CYS A 5 -16.76 17.27 8.82
N SER A 6 -17.45 16.50 7.98
CA SER A 6 -17.30 15.01 8.01
C SER A 6 -16.44 14.44 6.89
N ILE A 7 -16.10 15.22 5.86
CA ILE A 7 -15.33 14.76 4.68
C ILE A 7 -13.98 15.50 4.60
N LEU A 8 -13.28 15.59 5.73
CA LEU A 8 -11.81 15.75 5.76
C LEU A 8 -11.10 14.44 6.15
N ALA A 9 -11.84 13.33 6.26
CA ALA A 9 -11.33 12.07 6.81
C ALA A 9 -10.92 11.01 5.76
N TYR A 10 -10.94 11.33 4.45
CA TYR A 10 -10.32 10.46 3.43
C TYR A 10 -8.86 10.84 3.13
N THR A 11 -8.27 11.62 4.03
CA THR A 11 -6.87 12.05 3.95
C THR A 11 -5.97 10.88 4.37
N ILE A 12 -5.30 10.28 3.39
CA ILE A 12 -3.96 9.69 3.54
C ILE A 12 -3.85 8.66 4.69
N ARG A 13 -4.17 7.38 4.45
CA ARG A 13 -3.59 6.30 5.27
C ARG A 13 -2.27 5.83 4.68
N ARG A 14 -1.33 6.77 4.62
CA ARG A 14 0.12 6.51 4.69
C ARG A 14 0.44 6.49 6.19
N SER A 15 0.25 5.33 6.82
CA SER A 15 0.70 5.06 8.19
C SER A 15 1.37 3.68 8.19
N GLU A 16 2.46 3.49 7.45
CA GLU A 16 3.81 3.84 7.93
C GLU A 16 3.88 4.99 8.94
N LEU A 17 3.45 4.73 10.17
CA LEU A 17 4.35 5.11 11.24
C LEU A 17 5.28 3.90 11.39
N MET A 18 6.52 4.02 10.88
CA MET A 18 7.61 3.58 11.74
C MET A 18 7.36 4.32 13.04
N SER A 19 6.76 3.65 14.03
CA SER A 19 6.63 4.22 15.36
C SER A 19 8.04 4.54 15.77
N TYR A 20 8.39 5.82 15.71
CA TYR A 20 9.69 6.27 16.15
C TYR A 20 9.72 5.98 17.65
N ILE A 21 10.55 5.04 18.02
CA ILE A 21 10.79 4.67 19.40
C ILE A 21 12.21 5.14 19.68
N LYS A 22 12.36 6.05 20.64
CA LYS A 22 13.70 6.45 21.08
C LYS A 22 14.36 5.24 21.71
N ALA A 23 15.58 4.93 21.29
CA ALA A 23 16.35 3.83 21.85
C ALA A 23 16.46 3.93 23.39
N ALA A 24 16.63 5.15 23.91
CA ALA A 24 16.67 5.45 25.35
C ALA A 24 15.39 5.08 26.12
N ASP A 25 14.24 5.01 25.45
CA ASP A 25 12.96 4.70 26.10
C ASP A 25 12.72 3.18 26.22
N VAL A 26 13.45 2.35 25.46
CA VAL A 26 13.18 0.90 25.36
C VAL A 26 14.41 0.00 25.54
N LEU A 27 15.63 0.53 25.40
CA LEU A 27 16.86 -0.22 25.57
C LEU A 27 17.53 0.12 26.90
N PRO A 28 18.12 -0.86 27.60
CA PRO A 28 18.99 -0.60 28.74
C PRO A 28 20.20 0.26 28.37
N ARG A 29 20.68 1.08 29.31
CA ARG A 29 21.81 1.99 29.10
C ARG A 29 23.07 1.29 28.58
N GLU A 30 23.38 0.12 29.13
CA GLU A 30 24.53 -0.69 28.71
C GLU A 30 24.47 -1.10 27.22
N ILE A 31 23.26 -1.28 26.67
CA ILE A 31 23.08 -1.62 25.25
C ILE A 31 23.29 -0.37 24.39
N ILE A 32 22.82 0.79 24.85
CA ILE A 32 23.01 2.06 24.16
C ILE A 32 24.50 2.42 24.10
N ASP A 33 25.22 2.31 25.22
CA ASP A 33 26.66 2.59 25.29
C ASP A 33 27.47 1.69 24.33
N LYS A 34 27.04 0.43 24.17
CA LYS A 34 27.62 -0.51 23.19
C LYS A 34 27.28 -0.15 21.76
N ILE A 35 26.04 0.24 21.45
CA ILE A 35 25.66 0.68 20.10
C ILE A 35 26.46 1.93 19.72
N GLN A 36 26.60 2.89 20.63
CA GLN A 36 27.36 4.13 20.43
C GLN A 36 28.86 3.91 20.15
N HIS A 37 29.44 2.79 20.59
CA HIS A 37 30.80 2.41 20.18
C HIS A 37 30.92 2.13 18.67
N TYR A 38 29.83 1.70 18.02
CA TYR A 38 29.83 1.37 16.60
C TYR A 38 29.23 2.49 15.75
N VAL A 39 28.20 3.17 16.25
CA VAL A 39 27.42 4.17 15.53
C VAL A 39 26.86 5.19 16.53
N ASP A 40 27.18 6.48 16.36
CA ASP A 40 26.69 7.56 17.23
C ASP A 40 25.91 8.61 16.41
N GLY A 41 24.73 9.01 16.90
CA GLY A 41 23.87 10.02 16.26
C GLY A 41 23.04 9.56 15.04
N GLU A 42 23.18 8.32 14.59
CA GLU A 42 22.53 7.83 13.36
C GLU A 42 21.32 6.90 13.60
N TYR A 43 20.50 6.74 12.56
CA TYR A 43 19.37 5.80 12.57
C TYR A 43 19.81 4.39 12.15
N ILE A 44 19.49 3.38 12.97
CA ILE A 44 19.82 1.98 12.70
C ILE A 44 18.54 1.16 12.55
N TYR A 45 18.47 0.35 11.48
CA TYR A 45 17.39 -0.62 11.29
C TYR A 45 17.68 -1.91 12.06
N ILE A 46 16.78 -2.29 12.98
CA ILE A 46 16.82 -3.59 13.66
C ILE A 46 15.92 -4.55 12.89
N PRO A 47 16.46 -5.61 12.26
CA PRO A 47 15.65 -6.59 11.56
C PRO A 47 14.70 -7.30 12.52
N ARG A 48 13.54 -7.70 11.99
CA ARG A 48 12.54 -8.46 12.74
C ARG A 48 13.13 -9.81 13.18
N LYS A 49 12.88 -10.19 14.44
CA LYS A 49 13.15 -11.55 14.92
C LYS A 49 12.50 -12.57 14.00
N GLU A 50 13.19 -13.68 13.74
CA GLU A 50 12.72 -14.72 12.84
C GLU A 50 11.35 -15.31 13.27
N SER A 51 11.16 -15.48 14.57
CA SER A 51 9.88 -15.91 15.16
C SER A 51 8.73 -14.90 14.98
N ASN A 52 9.03 -13.64 14.67
CA ASN A 52 8.07 -12.56 14.42
C ASN A 52 8.09 -12.09 12.95
N ARG A 53 8.74 -12.86 12.07
CA ARG A 53 8.57 -12.69 10.63
C ARG A 53 7.12 -13.05 10.33
N LYS A 54 6.32 -12.03 10.00
CA LYS A 54 5.07 -12.28 9.28
C LYS A 54 5.47 -13.03 8.02
N THR A 55 4.92 -14.22 7.81
CA THR A 55 5.07 -14.93 6.54
C THR A 55 4.67 -13.98 5.42
N TRP A 56 5.45 -13.96 4.35
CA TRP A 56 5.13 -13.21 3.15
C TRP A 56 3.71 -13.62 2.70
N GLY A 57 2.71 -12.77 2.94
CA GLY A 57 1.32 -13.12 2.68
C GLY A 57 0.35 -13.01 3.86
N GLU A 58 0.72 -12.64 5.08
CA GLU A 58 -0.34 -12.29 6.06
C GLU A 58 -1.09 -10.98 5.71
N ASN A 59 -0.59 -10.23 4.73
CA ASN A 59 -1.32 -9.15 4.04
C ASN A 59 -2.25 -9.67 2.91
N THR A 60 -2.43 -10.99 2.75
CA THR A 60 -3.18 -11.58 1.62
C THR A 60 -4.58 -11.03 1.48
N ARG A 61 -5.33 -10.82 2.58
CA ARG A 61 -6.66 -10.20 2.51
C ARG A 61 -6.65 -8.79 1.91
N SER A 62 -5.62 -8.00 2.22
CA SER A 62 -5.48 -6.65 1.66
C SER A 62 -5.07 -6.69 0.20
N LYS A 63 -4.20 -7.63 -0.18
CA LYS A 63 -3.79 -7.83 -1.57
C LYS A 63 -4.96 -8.29 -2.44
N GLU A 64 -5.72 -9.28 -1.99
CA GLU A 64 -6.93 -9.78 -2.65
C GLU A 64 -8.01 -8.70 -2.78
N PHE A 65 -8.21 -7.89 -1.74
CA PHE A 65 -9.13 -6.76 -1.80
C PHE A 65 -8.71 -5.73 -2.86
N VAL A 66 -7.42 -5.39 -2.90
CA VAL A 66 -6.89 -4.45 -3.90
C VAL A 66 -7.00 -5.01 -5.31
N LEU A 67 -6.73 -6.30 -5.50
CA LEU A 67 -6.88 -6.97 -6.80
C LEU A 67 -8.34 -6.95 -7.27
N ARG A 68 -9.28 -7.43 -6.44
CA ARG A 68 -10.72 -7.42 -6.79
C ARG A 68 -11.23 -6.03 -7.11
N ARG A 69 -10.88 -5.02 -6.31
CA ARG A 69 -11.25 -3.62 -6.59
C ARG A 69 -10.68 -3.16 -7.93
N ASN A 70 -9.43 -3.51 -8.25
CA ASN A 70 -8.81 -3.09 -9.51
C ASN A 70 -9.45 -3.75 -10.73
N GLU A 71 -9.82 -5.03 -10.63
CA GLU A 71 -10.58 -5.76 -11.65
C GLU A 71 -11.95 -5.09 -11.87
N GLU A 72 -12.64 -4.74 -10.78
CA GLU A 72 -13.94 -4.04 -10.85
C GLU A 72 -13.84 -2.65 -11.47
N ILE A 73 -12.80 -1.88 -11.14
CA ILE A 73 -12.49 -0.58 -11.76
C ILE A 73 -12.30 -0.75 -13.27
N TYR A 74 -11.56 -1.79 -13.69
CA TYR A 74 -11.32 -2.04 -15.11
C TYR A 74 -12.59 -2.49 -15.84
N LYS A 75 -13.40 -3.34 -15.22
CA LYS A 75 -14.71 -3.75 -15.74
C LYS A 75 -15.64 -2.55 -15.98
N ASN A 76 -15.76 -1.67 -14.99
CA ASN A 76 -16.61 -0.48 -15.14
C ASN A 76 -16.06 0.51 -16.17
N TYR A 77 -14.74 0.53 -16.37
CA TYR A 77 -14.10 1.31 -17.44
C TYR A 77 -14.45 0.78 -18.84
N ILE A 78 -14.39 -0.54 -19.06
CA ILE A 78 -14.77 -1.14 -20.35
C ILE A 78 -16.28 -1.01 -20.63
N GLU A 79 -17.11 -0.92 -19.59
CA GLU A 79 -18.54 -0.62 -19.68
C GLU A 79 -18.84 0.87 -19.99
N GLY A 80 -17.80 1.71 -20.08
CA GLY A 80 -17.89 3.09 -20.58
C GLY A 80 -17.73 4.18 -19.52
N MET A 81 -17.49 3.85 -18.24
CA MET A 81 -17.20 4.87 -17.24
C MET A 81 -15.84 5.52 -17.49
N SER A 82 -15.78 6.85 -17.41
CA SER A 82 -14.53 7.57 -17.54
C SER A 82 -13.64 7.39 -16.30
N ALA A 83 -12.32 7.53 -16.49
CA ALA A 83 -11.36 7.51 -15.37
C ALA A 83 -11.64 8.58 -14.30
N ARG A 84 -12.36 9.66 -14.67
CA ARG A 84 -12.76 10.72 -13.74
C ARG A 84 -13.94 10.29 -12.86
N GLU A 85 -14.93 9.60 -13.44
CA GLU A 85 -16.08 9.07 -12.69
C GLU A 85 -15.63 7.97 -11.74
N LEU A 86 -14.79 7.05 -12.22
CA LEU A 86 -14.21 5.97 -11.41
C LEU A 86 -13.36 6.51 -10.25
N ALA A 87 -12.62 7.61 -10.45
CA ALA A 87 -11.89 8.27 -9.38
C ALA A 87 -12.82 8.73 -8.24
N GLY A 88 -14.01 9.24 -8.60
CA GLY A 88 -15.04 9.62 -7.63
C GLY A 88 -15.64 8.41 -6.91
N VAL A 89 -16.05 7.37 -7.65
CA VAL A 89 -16.71 6.17 -7.10
C VAL A 89 -15.80 5.42 -6.12
N TYR A 90 -14.53 5.26 -6.48
CA TYR A 90 -13.57 4.47 -5.70
C TYR A 90 -12.72 5.31 -4.74
N PHE A 91 -12.96 6.61 -4.64
CA PHE A 91 -12.19 7.54 -3.82
C PHE A 91 -10.68 7.46 -4.11
N LEU A 92 -10.32 7.45 -5.39
CA LEU A 92 -8.93 7.40 -5.86
C LEU A 92 -8.59 8.66 -6.64
N SER A 93 -7.30 8.97 -6.78
CA SER A 93 -6.90 9.99 -7.75
C SER A 93 -7.08 9.46 -9.17
N GLN A 94 -7.40 10.35 -10.12
CA GLN A 94 -7.50 10.00 -11.53
C GLN A 94 -6.21 9.33 -12.06
N LYS A 95 -5.04 9.78 -11.59
CA LYS A 95 -3.74 9.19 -11.93
C LYS A 95 -3.61 7.75 -11.45
N SER A 96 -4.11 7.43 -10.25
CA SER A 96 -4.12 6.06 -9.75
C SER A 96 -5.06 5.16 -10.56
N VAL A 97 -6.25 5.65 -10.91
CA VAL A 97 -7.21 4.93 -11.76
C VAL A 97 -6.62 4.65 -13.14
N GLN A 98 -5.97 5.64 -13.77
CA GLN A 98 -5.29 5.46 -15.05
C GLN A 98 -4.18 4.39 -14.99
N LYS A 99 -3.40 4.36 -13.91
CA LYS A 99 -2.39 3.31 -13.69
C LYS A 99 -3.01 1.93 -13.54
N ILE A 100 -4.12 1.83 -12.81
CA ILE A 100 -4.86 0.57 -12.65
C ILE A 100 -5.37 0.08 -14.00
N ILE A 101 -6.01 0.95 -14.78
CA ILE A 101 -6.53 0.61 -16.12
C ILE A 101 -5.39 0.16 -17.04
N ALA A 102 -4.27 0.90 -17.08
CA ALA A 102 -3.13 0.53 -17.91
C ALA A 102 -2.60 -0.85 -17.54
N ARG A 103 -2.42 -1.11 -16.23
CA ARG A 103 -1.93 -2.40 -15.74
C ARG A 103 -2.87 -3.55 -16.08
N GLN A 104 -4.17 -3.40 -15.84
CA GLN A 104 -5.16 -4.45 -16.12
C GLN A 104 -5.27 -4.71 -17.63
N ARG A 105 -5.18 -3.67 -18.46
CA ARG A 105 -5.12 -3.82 -19.92
C ARG A 105 -3.90 -4.64 -20.38
N TRP A 106 -2.74 -4.43 -19.77
CA TRP A 106 -1.55 -5.24 -20.03
C TRP A 106 -1.76 -6.70 -19.61
N GLU A 107 -2.32 -6.93 -18.43
CA GLU A 107 -2.61 -8.27 -17.90
C GLU A 107 -3.62 -9.03 -18.80
N ASP A 108 -4.68 -8.37 -19.28
CA ASP A 108 -5.66 -8.95 -20.20
C ASP A 108 -5.09 -9.30 -21.57
N LEU A 109 -4.22 -8.44 -22.13
CA LEU A 109 -3.53 -8.72 -23.39
C LEU A 109 -2.60 -9.94 -23.25
N SER A 110 -1.85 -10.04 -22.15
CA SER A 110 -1.00 -11.19 -21.87
C SER A 110 -1.78 -12.48 -21.61
N ALA A 111 -3.02 -12.39 -21.09
CA ALA A 111 -3.88 -13.55 -20.91
C ALA A 111 -4.48 -14.07 -22.24
N GLY A 112 -4.61 -13.22 -23.24
CA GLY A 112 -5.12 -13.56 -24.57
C GLY A 112 -4.14 -14.40 -25.42
N GLU A 113 -2.83 -14.20 -25.26
CA GLU A 113 -1.80 -14.90 -26.04
C GLU A 113 -1.65 -16.39 -25.65
N ASN A 114 -2.09 -16.78 -24.44
CA ASN A 114 -1.92 -18.14 -23.92
C ASN A 114 -3.06 -19.11 -24.30
N LYS A 115 -3.97 -18.70 -25.20
CA LYS A 115 -5.07 -19.55 -25.73
C LYS A 115 -4.90 -19.95 -27.21
N GLY A 116 -3.72 -19.71 -27.79
CA GLY A 116 -3.42 -19.93 -29.21
C GLY A 116 -2.28 -20.93 -29.49
N GLY A 117 -2.08 -21.94 -28.63
CA GLY A 117 -1.13 -23.02 -28.87
C GLY A 117 -1.80 -24.37 -28.66
N GLY A 118 -2.30 -24.94 -29.75
CA GLY A 118 -2.69 -26.36 -29.83
C GLY A 118 -1.48 -27.26 -30.03
#